data_AF-A0A0B1YB32-F1
#
_entry.id   AF-A0A0B1YB32-F1
#
_cell.length_a   1.000
_cell.length_b   1.000
_cell.length_c   1.000
_cell.angle_alpha   90.00
_cell.angle_beta   90.00
_cell.angle_gamma   90.00
#
_symmetry.space_group_name_H-M   'P 1'
#
loop_
_entity.id
_entity.type
_entity.pdbx_description
1 polymer ?
#
loop_
_entity_poly.entity_id
_entity_poly.type
_entity_poly.pdbx_seq_one_letter_code
_entity_poly.pdbx_strand_id
1 'polypeptide(L)'
;MKNQRDVIAQLPTQLIAKRIREEDSKVLRREAVTPLDQYQHAVVQFGDWIIREQPVLMLPRELTEFLSLDLRDQGNDLIEETRQLNNQFVGRSMRTVTALLIADIELLDLSERVLLWTESVIRQVVYRCRRRIQNNPFETYIDLFDAFVRDIDTRIAHGDDRMYQRVWSDAIDCMVYLLIEACFLKSGYAALIHEDEPPHYPRLVGTVVSNPDHEEAISRDINLFGVEPVQYINEIIARPLTNFLEAEGYAESRDDLLDRFHGYVGDLLEASPYLCASGRASRYMFAIPGTACWAAFRFIASHGFGVFFFSDSEEDMRRDLETNAFRGAINVGFDGSFSYMMHPWLTLGRALGSDAALSIACWMLEQIHARVVDDYLKVGVGGPKARTGESELAVTSDEPDSDQLVANEIAIYASWVREAQAEDELASDLTPTVDRDSHIDPAAAKTRLPQIRRSRFFKLLRACDVEIVQGKGSEKKLLRGGAHPFRLGSHYGPNPTIPSFLAGQILRRLNITHEEWMSAIVSVKAIKA
;
A
#
# COMPACT_ATOMS: atom_id res chain seq x y z
N MET A 1 -17.67 -10.71 -25.53
CA MET A 1 -17.12 -9.35 -25.31
C MET A 1 -15.95 -9.51 -24.35
N LYS A 2 -14.74 -9.13 -24.75
CA LYS A 2 -13.57 -9.16 -23.86
C LYS A 2 -13.75 -7.98 -22.88
N ASN A 3 -14.10 -8.25 -21.63
CA ASN A 3 -14.02 -7.23 -20.57
C ASN A 3 -12.53 -6.94 -20.35
N GLN A 4 -12.05 -5.89 -20.99
CA GLN A 4 -10.80 -5.25 -20.61
C GLN A 4 -11.06 -4.67 -19.23
N ARG A 5 -10.54 -5.31 -18.18
CA ARG A 5 -10.71 -4.83 -16.80
C ARG A 5 -9.82 -3.62 -16.56
N ASP A 6 -10.32 -2.69 -15.75
CA ASP A 6 -9.60 -1.49 -15.37
C ASP A 6 -8.57 -1.83 -14.27
N VAL A 7 -7.29 -1.62 -14.58
CA VAL A 7 -6.16 -1.95 -13.68
C VAL A 7 -5.32 -0.69 -13.46
N ILE A 8 -4.97 -0.38 -12.21
CA ILE A 8 -4.21 0.82 -11.83
C ILE A 8 -2.79 0.80 -12.41
N ALA A 9 -2.18 -0.39 -12.50
CA ALA A 9 -0.85 -0.58 -13.06
C ALA A 9 -0.76 -1.91 -13.82
N GLN A 10 -0.21 -1.88 -15.04
CA GLN A 10 0.15 -3.11 -15.74
C GLN A 10 1.37 -3.74 -15.09
N LEU A 11 1.16 -4.84 -14.40
CA LEU A 11 2.22 -5.57 -13.73
C LEU A 11 2.52 -6.90 -14.44
N PRO A 12 3.79 -7.36 -14.47
CA PRO A 12 4.15 -8.62 -15.11
C PRO A 12 3.61 -9.81 -14.29
N THR A 13 2.38 -10.24 -14.56
CA THR A 13 1.62 -11.21 -13.75
C THR A 13 2.39 -12.50 -13.47
N GLN A 14 3.10 -13.06 -14.46
CA GLN A 14 3.89 -14.29 -14.27
C GLN A 14 5.05 -14.09 -13.29
N LEU A 15 5.68 -12.91 -13.34
CA LEU A 15 6.80 -12.56 -12.48
C LEU A 15 6.34 -12.30 -11.04
N ILE A 16 5.19 -11.62 -10.90
CA ILE A 16 4.52 -11.45 -9.61
C ILE A 16 4.10 -12.78 -9.03
N ALA A 17 3.46 -13.66 -9.80
CA ALA A 17 3.06 -14.99 -9.33
C ALA A 17 4.27 -15.83 -8.91
N LYS A 18 5.40 -15.71 -9.60
CA LYS A 18 6.67 -16.30 -9.16
C LYS A 18 7.12 -15.70 -7.83
N ARG A 19 7.08 -14.38 -7.69
CA ARG A 19 7.56 -13.70 -6.49
C ARG A 19 6.71 -14.00 -5.26
N ILE A 20 5.38 -13.99 -5.39
CA ILE A 20 4.46 -14.40 -4.33
C ILE A 20 4.82 -15.80 -3.83
N ARG A 21 5.02 -16.77 -4.74
CA ARG A 21 5.42 -18.13 -4.36
C ARG A 21 6.76 -18.18 -3.63
N GLU A 22 7.74 -17.39 -4.07
CA GLU A 22 9.03 -17.30 -3.38
C GLU A 22 8.85 -16.77 -1.95
N GLU A 23 7.98 -15.78 -1.75
CA GLU A 23 7.69 -15.21 -0.44
C GLU A 23 6.90 -16.17 0.46
N ASP A 24 5.86 -16.82 -0.08
CA ASP A 24 5.11 -17.87 0.63
C ASP A 24 6.04 -18.99 1.10
N SER A 25 7.01 -19.39 0.27
CA SER A 25 7.97 -20.44 0.62
C SER A 25 8.91 -20.06 1.78
N LYS A 26 9.11 -18.77 2.05
CA LYS A 26 9.95 -18.33 3.17
C LYS A 26 9.29 -18.54 4.51
N VAL A 27 7.97 -18.40 4.57
CA VAL A 27 7.17 -18.62 5.80
C VAL A 27 7.50 -19.99 6.37
N LEU A 28 7.56 -21.02 5.52
CA LEU A 28 7.84 -22.41 5.90
C LEU A 28 9.29 -22.68 6.36
N ARG A 29 10.20 -21.71 6.30
CA ARG A 29 11.62 -21.90 6.66
C ARG A 29 11.89 -21.81 8.15
N ARG A 30 10.93 -21.29 8.92
CA ARG A 30 11.00 -21.25 10.38
C ARG A 30 9.92 -22.14 10.98
N GLU A 31 10.06 -22.45 12.26
CA GLU A 31 9.00 -23.14 13.00
C GLU A 31 7.85 -22.18 13.28
N ALA A 32 6.61 -22.69 13.23
CA ALA A 32 5.43 -21.91 13.54
C ALA A 32 5.25 -21.87 15.07
N VAL A 33 5.61 -20.74 15.69
CA VAL A 33 5.63 -20.60 17.15
C VAL A 33 4.35 -19.93 17.65
N THR A 34 3.80 -18.98 16.88
CA THR A 34 2.60 -18.23 17.26
C THR A 34 1.34 -18.74 16.54
N PRO A 35 0.12 -18.45 17.06
CA PRO A 35 -1.13 -18.71 16.36
C PRO A 35 -1.14 -18.16 14.92
N LEU A 36 -0.64 -16.95 14.71
CA LEU A 36 -0.53 -16.36 13.38
C LEU A 36 0.43 -17.15 12.48
N ASP A 37 1.59 -17.58 12.99
CA ASP A 37 2.53 -18.40 12.21
C ASP A 37 1.91 -19.73 11.80
N GLN A 38 1.15 -20.36 12.70
CA GLN A 38 0.48 -21.63 12.44
C GLN A 38 -0.58 -21.47 11.35
N TYR A 39 -1.36 -20.39 11.40
CA TYR A 39 -2.31 -20.04 10.36
C TYR A 39 -1.61 -19.79 9.01
N GLN A 40 -0.55 -18.96 8.98
CA GLN A 40 0.22 -18.68 7.77
C GLN A 40 0.83 -19.95 7.15
N HIS A 41 1.40 -20.83 7.99
CA HIS A 41 1.90 -22.14 7.57
C HIS A 41 0.81 -22.98 6.91
N ALA A 42 -0.36 -23.08 7.55
CA ALA A 42 -1.49 -23.83 7.03
C ALA A 42 -1.90 -23.27 5.65
N VAL A 43 -2.07 -21.95 5.53
CA VAL A 43 -2.44 -21.30 4.26
C VAL A 43 -1.46 -21.65 3.15
N VAL A 44 -0.16 -21.57 3.40
CA VAL A 44 0.87 -21.90 2.39
C VAL A 44 0.87 -23.40 2.03
N GLN A 45 0.69 -24.28 3.01
CA GLN A 45 0.67 -25.74 2.81
C GLN A 45 -0.56 -26.22 2.03
N PHE A 46 -1.71 -25.56 2.17
CA PHE A 46 -2.93 -25.89 1.42
C PHE A 46 -2.75 -25.72 -0.10
N GLY A 47 -1.75 -24.96 -0.55
CA GLY A 47 -1.36 -24.88 -1.96
C GLY A 47 -2.29 -24.01 -2.81
N ASP A 48 -2.33 -24.29 -4.12
CA ASP A 48 -3.19 -23.59 -5.07
C ASP A 48 -4.52 -24.35 -5.24
N TRP A 49 -5.59 -23.64 -5.55
CA TRP A 49 -6.91 -24.23 -5.76
C TRP A 49 -7.59 -23.64 -6.99
N ILE A 50 -8.62 -24.35 -7.47
CA ILE A 50 -9.46 -23.91 -8.58
C ILE A 50 -10.68 -23.20 -8.03
N ILE A 51 -10.94 -21.99 -8.51
CA ILE A 51 -12.11 -21.19 -8.16
C ILE A 51 -13.37 -21.90 -8.63
N ARG A 52 -14.36 -21.99 -7.74
CA ARG A 52 -15.64 -22.67 -7.94
C ARG A 52 -16.76 -21.65 -7.99
N GLU A 53 -17.84 -22.01 -8.67
CA GLU A 53 -19.05 -21.22 -8.63
C GLU A 53 -19.59 -21.16 -7.20
N GLN A 54 -19.87 -19.96 -6.70
CA GLN A 54 -20.38 -19.75 -5.36
C GLN A 54 -21.91 -19.58 -5.33
N PRO A 55 -22.59 -20.21 -4.36
CA PRO A 55 -24.02 -20.01 -4.15
C PRO A 55 -24.28 -18.61 -3.60
N VAL A 56 -25.55 -18.19 -3.64
CA VAL A 56 -25.97 -16.96 -2.96
C VAL A 56 -25.75 -17.13 -1.45
N LEU A 57 -25.07 -16.16 -0.85
CA LEU A 57 -24.81 -16.08 0.58
C LEU A 57 -25.47 -14.83 1.15
N MET A 58 -25.83 -14.90 2.43
CA MET A 58 -26.41 -13.78 3.18
C MET A 58 -25.68 -13.62 4.51
N LEU A 59 -25.80 -12.45 5.12
CA LEU A 59 -25.31 -12.21 6.48
C LEU A 59 -25.96 -13.16 7.50
N PRO A 60 -25.22 -13.58 8.55
CA PRO A 60 -25.79 -14.37 9.63
C PRO A 60 -26.91 -13.62 10.33
N ARG A 61 -27.95 -14.35 10.72
CA ARG A 61 -29.12 -13.77 11.39
C ARG A 61 -28.70 -13.06 12.67
N GLU A 62 -27.82 -13.70 13.42
CA GLU A 62 -27.25 -13.25 14.69
C GLU A 62 -26.61 -11.87 14.56
N LEU A 63 -25.96 -11.58 13.42
CA LEU A 63 -25.47 -10.23 13.14
C LEU A 63 -26.62 -9.29 12.77
N THR A 64 -27.52 -9.72 11.87
CA THR A 64 -28.59 -8.85 11.36
C THR A 64 -29.51 -8.29 12.45
N GLU A 65 -29.65 -9.00 13.58
CA GLU A 65 -30.41 -8.54 14.75
C GLU A 65 -29.80 -7.28 15.40
N PHE A 66 -28.50 -7.02 15.18
CA PHE A 66 -27.81 -5.80 15.62
C PHE A 66 -27.85 -4.65 14.61
N LEU A 67 -28.25 -4.89 13.37
CA LEU A 67 -28.11 -3.90 12.30
C LEU A 67 -29.38 -3.09 12.06
N SER A 68 -29.24 -1.93 11.43
CA SER A 68 -30.34 -1.29 10.71
C SER A 68 -30.65 -2.07 9.43
N LEU A 69 -31.85 -1.89 8.88
CA LEU A 69 -32.22 -2.49 7.59
C LEU A 69 -31.24 -2.09 6.49
N ASP A 70 -30.87 -0.79 6.43
CA ASP A 70 -29.95 -0.27 5.42
C ASP A 70 -28.56 -0.94 5.50
N LEU A 71 -27.97 -1.08 6.69
CA LEU A 71 -26.65 -1.74 6.83
C LEU A 71 -26.72 -3.23 6.53
N ARG A 72 -27.84 -3.89 6.87
CA ARG A 72 -28.04 -5.29 6.54
C ARG A 72 -28.11 -5.49 5.03
N ASP A 73 -28.90 -4.66 4.36
CA ASP A 73 -29.12 -4.78 2.91
C ASP A 73 -27.82 -4.45 2.17
N GLN A 74 -27.10 -3.39 2.57
CA GLN A 74 -25.76 -3.08 2.06
C GLN A 74 -24.77 -4.24 2.20
N GLY A 75 -24.74 -4.92 3.36
CA GLY A 75 -23.82 -6.05 3.56
C GLY A 75 -24.17 -7.26 2.70
N ASN A 76 -25.46 -7.53 2.46
CA ASN A 76 -25.87 -8.58 1.52
C ASN A 76 -25.52 -8.21 0.08
N ASP A 77 -25.66 -6.93 -0.31
CA ASP A 77 -25.26 -6.45 -1.64
C ASP A 77 -23.75 -6.63 -1.85
N LEU A 78 -22.91 -6.29 -0.86
CA LEU A 78 -21.45 -6.49 -0.92
C LEU A 78 -21.06 -7.98 -1.04
N ILE A 79 -21.77 -8.88 -0.35
CA ILE A 79 -21.59 -10.34 -0.49
C ILE A 79 -21.94 -10.79 -1.90
N GLU A 80 -23.01 -10.26 -2.49
CA GLU A 80 -23.45 -10.58 -3.84
C GLU A 80 -22.47 -10.03 -4.90
N GLU A 81 -21.96 -8.82 -4.74
CA GLU A 81 -20.91 -8.26 -5.60
C GLU A 81 -19.63 -9.12 -5.54
N THR A 82 -19.24 -9.55 -4.34
CA THR A 82 -18.11 -10.48 -4.17
C THR A 82 -18.37 -11.81 -4.90
N ARG A 83 -19.60 -12.32 -4.86
CA ARG A 83 -20.01 -13.54 -5.57
C ARG A 83 -19.89 -13.38 -7.07
N GLN A 84 -20.36 -12.24 -7.59
CA GLN A 84 -20.29 -11.93 -9.01
C GLN A 84 -18.84 -11.84 -9.47
N LEU A 85 -17.97 -11.18 -8.68
CA LEU A 85 -16.54 -11.12 -8.95
C LEU A 85 -15.89 -12.50 -8.98
N ASN A 86 -16.16 -13.34 -7.98
CA ASN A 86 -15.70 -14.73 -7.92
C ASN A 86 -16.11 -15.51 -9.18
N ASN A 87 -17.40 -15.42 -9.54
CA ASN A 87 -17.97 -16.24 -10.59
C ASN A 87 -17.43 -15.90 -11.99
N GLN A 88 -16.79 -14.73 -12.18
CA GLN A 88 -16.05 -14.39 -13.40
C GLN A 88 -14.78 -15.23 -13.59
N PHE A 89 -14.27 -15.86 -12.53
CA PHE A 89 -13.00 -16.59 -12.52
C PHE A 89 -13.13 -18.09 -12.28
N VAL A 90 -14.35 -18.64 -12.31
CA VAL A 90 -14.60 -20.09 -12.17
C VAL A 90 -13.73 -20.89 -13.13
N GLY A 91 -13.13 -21.96 -12.60
CA GLY A 91 -12.25 -22.85 -13.36
C GLY A 91 -10.80 -22.35 -13.49
N ARG A 92 -10.47 -21.15 -12.99
CA ARG A 92 -9.09 -20.65 -12.94
C ARG A 92 -8.42 -20.99 -11.61
N SER A 93 -7.09 -21.06 -11.63
CA SER A 93 -6.29 -21.19 -10.40
C SER A 93 -6.26 -19.87 -9.63
N MET A 94 -6.39 -19.96 -8.31
CA MET A 94 -6.35 -18.78 -7.45
C MET A 94 -5.01 -18.05 -7.59
N ARG A 95 -3.87 -18.74 -7.56
CA ARG A 95 -2.57 -18.06 -7.66
C ARG A 95 -2.45 -17.20 -8.90
N THR A 96 -3.00 -17.68 -10.01
CA THR A 96 -3.03 -16.93 -11.27
C THR A 96 -3.89 -15.68 -11.13
N VAL A 97 -5.08 -15.84 -10.54
CA VAL A 97 -6.05 -14.75 -10.34
C VAL A 97 -5.52 -13.72 -9.33
N THR A 98 -4.96 -14.14 -8.19
CA THR A 98 -4.32 -13.25 -7.20
C THR A 98 -3.29 -12.34 -7.85
N ALA A 99 -2.37 -12.89 -8.65
CA ALA A 99 -1.35 -12.09 -9.33
C ALA A 99 -1.95 -11.11 -10.36
N LEU A 100 -3.11 -11.44 -10.92
CA LEU A 100 -3.84 -10.62 -11.89
C LEU A 100 -4.57 -9.47 -11.19
N LEU A 101 -5.06 -9.70 -9.97
CA LEU A 101 -5.91 -8.76 -9.24
C LEU A 101 -5.18 -7.80 -8.30
N ILE A 102 -3.85 -7.86 -8.17
CA ILE A 102 -3.10 -7.00 -7.23
C ILE A 102 -3.37 -5.49 -7.43
N ALA A 103 -3.58 -5.08 -8.67
CA ALA A 103 -3.83 -3.68 -9.03
C ALA A 103 -5.21 -3.50 -9.69
N ASP A 104 -6.13 -4.46 -9.51
CA ASP A 104 -7.47 -4.43 -10.08
C ASP A 104 -8.36 -3.46 -9.29
N ILE A 105 -8.94 -2.48 -9.99
CA ILE A 105 -9.68 -1.38 -9.34
C ILE A 105 -10.97 -1.90 -8.71
N GLU A 106 -11.68 -2.81 -9.39
CA GLU A 106 -12.94 -3.37 -8.89
C GLU A 106 -12.72 -4.11 -7.56
N LEU A 107 -11.65 -4.91 -7.46
CA LEU A 107 -11.31 -5.60 -6.22
C LEU A 107 -10.96 -4.61 -5.11
N LEU A 108 -10.12 -3.60 -5.39
CA LEU A 108 -9.67 -2.63 -4.39
C LEU A 108 -10.83 -1.79 -3.85
N ASP A 109 -11.70 -1.29 -4.74
CA ASP A 109 -12.93 -0.58 -4.37
C ASP A 109 -13.87 -1.45 -3.52
N LEU A 110 -14.10 -2.70 -3.95
CA LEU A 110 -14.96 -3.62 -3.21
C LEU A 110 -14.41 -3.91 -1.80
N SER A 111 -13.10 -4.15 -1.68
CA SER A 111 -12.44 -4.33 -0.38
C SER A 111 -12.58 -3.10 0.52
N GLU A 112 -12.39 -1.90 -0.03
CA GLU A 112 -12.57 -0.65 0.73
C GLU A 112 -14.00 -0.47 1.22
N ARG A 113 -15.01 -0.68 0.35
CA ARG A 113 -16.42 -0.59 0.73
C ARG A 113 -16.81 -1.61 1.80
N VAL A 114 -16.28 -2.84 1.73
CA VAL A 114 -16.49 -3.87 2.76
C VAL A 114 -15.88 -3.45 4.09
N LEU A 115 -14.70 -2.83 4.10
CA LEU A 115 -14.07 -2.34 5.32
C LEU A 115 -14.86 -1.18 5.96
N LEU A 116 -15.31 -0.20 5.16
CA LEU A 116 -16.16 0.89 5.63
C LEU A 116 -17.50 0.40 6.20
N TRP A 117 -18.10 -0.60 5.54
CA TRP A 117 -19.29 -1.27 6.05
C TRP A 117 -19.01 -1.98 7.39
N THR A 118 -17.87 -2.67 7.49
CA THR A 118 -17.45 -3.38 8.71
C THR A 118 -17.29 -2.44 9.89
N GLU A 119 -16.63 -1.30 9.70
CA GLU A 119 -16.50 -0.27 10.74
C GLU A 119 -17.88 0.22 11.23
N SER A 120 -18.81 0.43 10.29
CA SER A 120 -20.17 0.88 10.58
C SER A 120 -20.98 -0.16 11.35
N VAL A 121 -20.84 -1.43 10.96
CA VAL A 121 -21.44 -2.59 11.64
C VAL A 121 -20.96 -2.70 13.08
N ILE A 122 -19.64 -2.73 13.29
CA ILE A 122 -19.10 -2.90 14.65
C ILE A 122 -19.42 -1.70 15.52
N ARG A 123 -19.46 -0.48 14.97
CA ARG A 123 -19.93 0.70 15.71
C ARG A 123 -21.37 0.54 16.21
N GLN A 124 -22.29 0.01 15.39
CA GLN A 124 -23.67 -0.26 15.84
C GLN A 124 -23.73 -1.38 16.88
N VAL A 125 -22.99 -2.49 16.67
CA VAL A 125 -22.91 -3.61 17.60
C VAL A 125 -22.41 -3.15 18.96
N VAL A 126 -21.27 -2.46 19.01
CA VAL A 126 -20.68 -1.92 20.24
C VAL A 126 -21.63 -0.95 20.93
N TYR A 127 -22.29 -0.06 20.17
CA TYR A 127 -23.27 0.86 20.75
C TYR A 127 -24.43 0.13 21.42
N ARG A 128 -24.99 -0.91 20.79
CA ARG A 128 -26.07 -1.73 21.36
C ARG A 128 -25.60 -2.55 22.56
N CYS A 129 -24.36 -3.03 22.55
CA CYS A 129 -23.76 -3.83 23.61
C CYS A 129 -23.07 -3.02 24.72
N ARG A 130 -23.01 -1.68 24.65
CA ARG A 130 -22.22 -0.83 25.56
C ARG A 130 -22.38 -1.12 27.05
N ARG A 131 -23.60 -1.42 27.51
CA ARG A 131 -23.88 -1.76 28.92
C ARG A 131 -23.36 -3.15 29.29
N ARG A 132 -23.44 -4.11 28.36
CA ARG A 132 -22.88 -5.46 28.55
C ARG A 132 -21.36 -5.40 28.60
N ILE A 133 -20.73 -4.64 27.69
CA ILE A 133 -19.28 -4.41 27.67
C ILE A 133 -18.79 -3.83 29.01
N GLN A 134 -19.48 -2.80 29.54
CA GLN A 134 -19.12 -2.19 30.83
C GLN A 134 -19.24 -3.14 32.03
N ASN A 135 -20.15 -4.11 31.97
CA ASN A 135 -20.40 -4.99 33.11
C ASN A 135 -19.61 -6.30 33.02
N ASN A 136 -19.44 -6.83 31.81
CA ASN A 136 -18.79 -8.11 31.56
C ASN A 136 -18.15 -8.10 30.15
N PRO A 137 -16.97 -7.46 29.99
CA PRO A 137 -16.34 -7.25 28.69
C PRO A 137 -15.90 -8.55 28.02
N PHE A 138 -15.34 -9.50 28.77
CA PHE A 138 -14.85 -10.76 28.24
C PHE A 138 -15.98 -11.64 27.69
N GLU A 139 -17.01 -11.91 28.51
CA GLU A 139 -18.15 -12.71 28.05
C GLU A 139 -18.87 -12.05 26.88
N THR A 140 -18.97 -10.71 26.89
CA THR A 140 -19.57 -9.99 25.76
C THR A 140 -18.75 -10.16 24.48
N TYR A 141 -17.42 -10.10 24.55
CA TYR A 141 -16.55 -10.33 23.40
C TYR A 141 -16.70 -11.75 22.85
N ILE A 142 -16.61 -12.78 23.71
CA ILE A 142 -16.74 -14.19 23.31
C ILE A 142 -18.12 -14.43 22.69
N ASP A 143 -19.19 -13.95 23.31
CA ASP A 143 -20.55 -14.05 22.77
C ASP A 143 -20.66 -13.46 21.36
N LEU A 144 -20.09 -12.27 21.12
CA LEU A 144 -20.14 -11.62 19.80
C LEU A 144 -19.27 -12.33 18.76
N PHE A 145 -18.08 -12.77 19.16
CA PHE A 145 -17.18 -13.53 18.32
C PHE A 145 -17.85 -14.83 17.84
N ASP A 146 -18.43 -15.58 18.77
CA ASP A 146 -19.07 -16.85 18.51
C ASP A 146 -20.40 -16.72 17.77
N ALA A 147 -21.14 -15.63 18.01
CA ALA A 147 -22.44 -15.40 17.40
C ALA A 147 -22.34 -15.09 15.90
N PHE A 148 -21.36 -14.29 15.47
CA PHE A 148 -21.28 -13.91 14.06
C PHE A 148 -19.89 -13.83 13.45
N VAL A 149 -18.83 -13.49 14.20
CA VAL A 149 -17.48 -13.37 13.59
C VAL A 149 -17.05 -14.72 13.04
N ARG A 150 -17.16 -15.78 13.85
CA ARG A 150 -16.82 -17.14 13.46
C ARG A 150 -17.65 -17.65 12.27
N ASP A 151 -18.94 -17.31 12.20
CA ASP A 151 -19.78 -17.71 11.06
C ASP A 151 -19.35 -16.99 9.78
N ILE A 152 -19.15 -15.68 9.82
CA ILE A 152 -18.69 -14.92 8.64
C ILE A 152 -17.30 -15.43 8.23
N ASP A 153 -16.41 -15.65 9.17
CA ASP A 153 -15.06 -16.14 8.90
C ASP A 153 -15.09 -17.50 8.20
N THR A 154 -15.82 -18.48 8.74
CA THR A 154 -15.83 -19.84 8.20
C THR A 154 -16.73 -20.04 6.98
N ARG A 155 -17.85 -19.30 6.87
CA ARG A 155 -18.83 -19.48 5.80
C ARG A 155 -18.63 -18.51 4.63
N ILE A 156 -18.15 -17.29 4.90
CA ILE A 156 -18.00 -16.24 3.90
C ILE A 156 -16.52 -16.06 3.55
N ALA A 157 -15.67 -15.65 4.48
CA ALA A 157 -14.27 -15.32 4.17
C ALA A 157 -13.44 -16.55 3.76
N HIS A 158 -13.54 -17.64 4.53
CA HIS A 158 -12.77 -18.87 4.38
C HIS A 158 -13.64 -20.09 4.05
N GLY A 159 -14.79 -19.86 3.40
CA GLY A 159 -15.68 -20.93 2.94
C GLY A 159 -15.08 -21.85 1.86
N ASP A 160 -15.94 -22.54 1.12
CA ASP A 160 -15.53 -23.50 0.07
C ASP A 160 -14.73 -22.85 -1.09
N ASP A 161 -14.71 -21.52 -1.16
CA ASP A 161 -13.87 -20.73 -2.06
C ASP A 161 -13.22 -19.57 -1.29
N ARG A 162 -12.01 -19.23 -1.72
CA ARG A 162 -11.12 -18.27 -1.08
C ARG A 162 -10.94 -17.01 -1.92
N MET A 163 -11.67 -16.83 -3.01
CA MET A 163 -11.75 -15.49 -3.60
C MET A 163 -12.40 -14.50 -2.64
N TYR A 164 -13.40 -14.95 -1.87
CA TYR A 164 -13.97 -14.18 -0.78
C TYR A 164 -12.92 -13.75 0.24
N GLN A 165 -11.94 -14.61 0.56
CA GLN A 165 -10.83 -14.28 1.47
C GLN A 165 -10.10 -12.99 1.05
N ARG A 166 -9.99 -12.69 -0.25
CA ARG A 166 -9.30 -11.47 -0.74
C ARG A 166 -10.01 -10.17 -0.39
N VAL A 167 -11.30 -10.25 -0.08
CA VAL A 167 -12.15 -9.10 0.26
C VAL A 167 -12.50 -9.15 1.75
N TRP A 168 -12.88 -10.32 2.24
CA TRP A 168 -13.50 -10.51 3.55
C TRP A 168 -12.52 -10.91 4.66
N SER A 169 -11.29 -11.35 4.36
CA SER A 169 -10.30 -11.64 5.41
C SER A 169 -9.96 -10.37 6.20
N ASP A 170 -9.69 -9.26 5.51
CA ASP A 170 -9.39 -7.98 6.16
C ASP A 170 -10.61 -7.45 6.93
N ALA A 171 -11.82 -7.79 6.47
CA ALA A 171 -13.06 -7.46 7.17
C ALA A 171 -13.17 -8.22 8.49
N ILE A 172 -12.83 -9.52 8.53
CA ILE A 172 -12.78 -10.29 9.77
C ILE A 172 -11.73 -9.73 10.72
N ASP A 173 -10.52 -9.48 10.21
CA ASP A 173 -9.43 -8.90 11.00
C ASP A 173 -9.85 -7.53 11.58
N CYS A 174 -10.53 -6.69 10.78
CA CYS A 174 -11.14 -5.43 11.22
C CYS A 174 -12.21 -5.63 12.31
N MET A 175 -13.12 -6.60 12.13
CA MET A 175 -14.17 -6.89 13.12
C MET A 175 -13.58 -7.24 14.46
N VAL A 176 -12.62 -8.17 14.48
CA VAL A 176 -11.98 -8.63 15.71
C VAL A 176 -11.17 -7.52 16.35
N TYR A 177 -10.38 -6.78 15.56
CA TYR A 177 -9.61 -5.63 16.06
C TYR A 177 -10.51 -4.61 16.76
N LEU A 178 -11.61 -4.19 16.11
CA LEU A 178 -12.53 -3.20 16.66
C LEU A 178 -13.29 -3.71 17.89
N LEU A 179 -13.62 -5.01 17.94
CA LEU A 179 -14.23 -5.62 19.12
C LEU A 179 -13.24 -5.71 20.29
N ILE A 180 -11.99 -6.09 20.05
CA ILE A 180 -10.91 -6.10 21.05
C ILE A 180 -10.67 -4.69 21.58
N GLU A 181 -10.60 -3.69 20.69
CA GLU A 181 -10.48 -2.30 21.10
C GLU A 181 -11.65 -1.87 21.98
N ALA A 182 -12.88 -2.13 21.55
CA ALA A 182 -14.07 -1.70 22.28
C ALA A 182 -14.23 -2.41 23.63
N CYS A 183 -14.00 -3.72 23.67
CA CYS A 183 -14.21 -4.52 24.87
C CYS A 183 -13.07 -4.38 25.88
N PHE A 184 -11.82 -4.24 25.42
CA PHE A 184 -10.65 -4.35 26.29
C PHE A 184 -9.79 -3.09 26.33
N LEU A 185 -9.32 -2.62 25.17
CA LEU A 185 -8.28 -1.58 25.11
C LEU A 185 -8.83 -0.18 25.41
N LYS A 186 -9.80 0.31 24.63
CA LYS A 186 -10.42 1.64 24.80
C LYS A 186 -11.24 1.74 26.09
N SER A 187 -11.76 0.61 26.57
CA SER A 187 -12.48 0.54 27.84
C SER A 187 -11.56 0.46 29.06
N GLY A 188 -10.25 0.30 28.87
CA GLY A 188 -9.26 0.28 29.95
C GLY A 188 -9.24 -1.00 30.79
N TYR A 189 -9.87 -2.08 30.31
CA TYR A 189 -9.82 -3.39 30.98
C TYR A 189 -8.52 -4.13 30.71
N ALA A 190 -7.89 -3.87 29.57
CA ALA A 190 -6.56 -4.32 29.23
C ALA A 190 -5.76 -3.22 28.52
N ALA A 191 -4.44 -3.34 28.54
CA ALA A 191 -3.50 -2.60 27.72
C ALA A 191 -2.44 -3.57 27.20
N LEU A 192 -2.07 -3.41 25.94
CA LEU A 192 -0.93 -4.10 25.36
C LEU A 192 0.28 -3.19 25.54
N ILE A 193 1.32 -3.67 26.22
CA ILE A 193 2.57 -2.94 26.42
C ILE A 193 3.72 -3.75 25.82
N HIS A 194 4.83 -3.08 25.53
CA HIS A 194 6.04 -3.73 25.02
C HIS A 194 7.17 -3.61 26.05
N GLU A 195 8.09 -4.57 26.05
CA GLU A 195 9.33 -4.45 26.82
C GLU A 195 10.17 -3.26 26.30
N ASP A 196 10.84 -2.54 27.22
CA ASP A 196 11.60 -1.34 26.89
C ASP A 196 12.86 -1.64 26.05
N GLU A 197 13.44 -2.82 26.23
CA GLU A 197 14.63 -3.29 25.50
C GLU A 197 14.26 -4.32 24.43
N PRO A 198 14.98 -4.36 23.30
CA PRO A 198 14.87 -5.45 22.34
C PRO A 198 15.23 -6.81 22.97
N PRO A 199 14.53 -7.90 22.62
CA PRO A 199 13.35 -7.96 21.76
C PRO A 199 12.10 -7.39 22.46
N HIS A 200 11.40 -6.46 21.82
CA HIS A 200 10.24 -5.75 22.36
C HIS A 200 9.00 -6.67 22.45
N TYR A 201 9.03 -7.66 23.35
CA TYR A 201 7.93 -8.60 23.47
C TYR A 201 6.65 -7.93 23.96
N PRO A 202 5.49 -8.27 23.38
CA PRO A 202 4.22 -7.77 23.87
C PRO A 202 3.88 -8.42 25.22
N ARG A 203 3.25 -7.64 26.09
CA ARG A 203 2.64 -8.12 27.33
C ARG A 203 1.26 -7.50 27.50
N LEU A 204 0.26 -8.34 27.70
CA LEU A 204 -1.08 -7.89 28.02
C LEU A 204 -1.19 -7.67 29.53
N VAL A 205 -1.63 -6.48 29.95
CA VAL A 205 -1.83 -6.13 31.36
C VAL A 205 -3.22 -5.58 31.58
N GLY A 206 -3.79 -5.75 32.77
CA GLY A 206 -5.11 -5.21 33.09
C GLY A 206 -5.93 -6.08 34.03
N THR A 207 -7.17 -5.65 34.28
CA THR A 207 -8.08 -6.33 35.21
C THR A 207 -8.66 -7.61 34.61
N VAL A 208 -8.98 -7.60 33.31
CA VAL A 208 -9.59 -8.76 32.64
C VAL A 208 -8.63 -9.95 32.53
N VAL A 209 -7.33 -9.67 32.44
CA VAL A 209 -6.26 -10.68 32.33
C VAL A 209 -5.80 -11.23 33.69
N SER A 210 -6.40 -10.80 34.79
CA SER A 210 -6.15 -11.45 36.09
C SER A 210 -6.68 -12.89 36.14
N ASN A 211 -7.56 -13.26 35.20
CA ASN A 211 -7.94 -14.65 34.95
C ASN A 211 -7.06 -15.24 33.83
N PRO A 212 -6.27 -16.31 34.10
CA PRO A 212 -5.39 -16.93 33.10
C PRO A 212 -6.13 -17.39 31.83
N ASP A 213 -7.35 -17.91 31.94
CA ASP A 213 -8.11 -18.38 30.78
C ASP A 213 -8.51 -17.20 29.86
N HIS A 214 -8.80 -16.04 30.46
CA HIS A 214 -9.11 -14.83 29.69
C HIS A 214 -7.84 -14.27 29.04
N GLU A 215 -6.72 -14.25 29.77
CA GLU A 215 -5.43 -13.80 29.25
C GLU A 215 -5.01 -14.64 28.04
N GLU A 216 -5.09 -15.97 28.12
CA GLU A 216 -4.76 -16.87 27.03
C GLU A 216 -5.64 -16.62 25.80
N ALA A 217 -6.97 -16.54 26.00
CA ALA A 217 -7.92 -16.31 24.91
C ALA A 217 -7.70 -14.96 24.21
N ILE A 218 -7.57 -13.87 24.97
CA ILE A 218 -7.36 -12.53 24.42
C ILE A 218 -6.00 -12.45 23.72
N SER A 219 -4.94 -13.00 24.32
CA SER A 219 -3.59 -12.96 23.75
C SER A 219 -3.52 -13.74 22.43
N ARG A 220 -4.18 -14.90 22.36
CA ARG A 220 -4.29 -15.67 21.12
C ARG A 220 -4.95 -14.85 20.01
N ASP A 221 -6.07 -14.20 20.30
CA ASP A 221 -6.82 -13.45 19.29
C ASP A 221 -6.09 -12.14 18.90
N ILE A 222 -5.46 -11.44 19.86
CA ILE A 222 -4.59 -10.28 19.58
C ILE A 222 -3.46 -10.64 18.60
N ASN A 223 -2.85 -11.82 18.77
CA ASN A 223 -1.80 -12.28 17.89
C ASN A 223 -2.35 -12.73 16.53
N LEU A 224 -3.38 -13.59 16.52
CA LEU A 224 -3.94 -14.18 15.30
C LEU A 224 -4.50 -13.12 14.35
N PHE A 225 -5.19 -12.12 14.89
CA PHE A 225 -5.85 -11.07 14.10
C PHE A 225 -5.01 -9.80 13.96
N GLY A 226 -3.70 -9.83 14.22
CA GLY A 226 -2.80 -8.74 13.85
C GLY A 226 -2.88 -7.46 14.68
N VAL A 227 -3.47 -7.50 15.88
CA VAL A 227 -3.55 -6.34 16.78
C VAL A 227 -2.17 -5.96 17.32
N GLU A 228 -1.35 -6.95 17.66
CA GLU A 228 0.02 -6.77 18.18
C GLU A 228 0.93 -5.99 17.20
N PRO A 229 1.07 -6.38 15.92
CA PRO A 229 1.86 -5.64 14.92
C PRO A 229 1.49 -4.15 14.80
N VAL A 230 0.21 -3.80 14.92
CA VAL A 230 -0.25 -2.40 14.88
C VAL A 230 0.27 -1.62 16.07
N GLN A 231 0.14 -2.19 17.28
CA GLN A 231 0.62 -1.55 18.50
C GLN A 231 2.14 -1.43 18.49
N TYR A 232 2.86 -2.47 18.05
CA TYR A 232 4.31 -2.41 17.88
C TYR A 232 4.72 -1.23 16.98
N ILE A 233 4.11 -1.10 15.80
CA ILE A 233 4.40 0.02 14.89
C ILE A 233 4.08 1.35 15.57
N ASN A 234 2.95 1.47 16.26
CA ASN A 234 2.56 2.75 16.88
C ASN A 234 3.48 3.17 18.03
N GLU A 235 3.85 2.23 18.89
CA GLU A 235 4.56 2.52 20.14
C GLU A 235 6.08 2.51 19.97
N ILE A 236 6.60 1.55 19.20
CA ILE A 236 8.04 1.31 19.09
C ILE A 236 8.63 2.01 17.85
N ILE A 237 7.86 2.18 16.77
CA ILE A 237 8.38 2.76 15.52
C ILE A 237 7.92 4.20 15.34
N ALA A 238 6.61 4.40 15.20
CA ALA A 238 6.02 5.66 14.77
C ALA A 238 6.18 6.75 15.83
N ARG A 239 5.83 6.48 17.09
CA ARG A 239 5.91 7.50 18.15
C ARG A 239 7.35 7.97 18.41
N PRO A 240 8.37 7.10 18.55
CA PRO A 240 9.77 7.55 18.66
C PRO A 240 10.25 8.31 17.42
N LEU A 241 9.85 7.87 16.22
CA LEU A 241 10.19 8.55 14.97
C LEU A 241 9.55 9.95 14.89
N THR A 242 8.27 10.10 15.25
CA THR A 242 7.61 11.41 15.33
C THR A 242 8.38 12.35 16.26
N ASN A 243 8.67 11.90 17.48
CA ASN A 243 9.41 12.70 18.46
C ASN A 243 10.80 13.11 17.94
N PHE A 244 11.49 12.21 17.24
CA PHE A 244 12.78 12.49 16.62
C PHE A 244 12.67 13.54 15.50
N LEU A 245 11.70 13.38 14.59
CA LEU A 245 11.49 14.31 13.48
C LEU A 245 11.09 15.71 13.97
N GLU A 246 10.27 15.79 15.02
CA GLU A 246 9.93 17.06 15.68
C GLU A 246 11.17 17.71 16.31
N ALA A 247 11.99 16.93 17.02
CA ALA A 247 13.20 17.43 17.69
C ALA A 247 14.28 17.91 16.70
N GLU A 248 14.45 17.22 15.58
CA GLU A 248 15.38 17.62 14.51
C GLU A 248 14.87 18.81 13.68
N GLY A 249 13.67 19.30 13.96
CA GLY A 249 13.08 20.37 13.17
C GLY A 249 12.91 19.94 11.72
N TYR A 250 12.37 18.74 11.48
CA TYR A 250 11.78 18.34 10.19
C TYR A 250 10.51 19.18 9.90
N ALA A 251 10.57 20.48 10.24
CA ALA A 251 9.55 21.51 10.16
C ALA A 251 9.69 22.21 8.81
N GLU A 252 9.43 21.46 7.74
CA GLU A 252 9.09 22.04 6.45
C GLU A 252 7.62 22.48 6.48
N SER A 253 7.22 23.38 5.57
CA SER A 253 5.79 23.66 5.42
C SER A 253 5.07 22.38 4.98
N ARG A 254 3.80 22.21 5.40
CA ARG A 254 2.99 21.05 5.00
C ARG A 254 2.95 20.87 3.48
N ASP A 255 2.88 21.98 2.74
CA ASP A 255 2.88 21.99 1.27
C ASP A 255 4.20 21.44 0.69
N ASP A 256 5.34 21.82 1.25
CA ASP A 256 6.65 21.31 0.80
C ASP A 256 6.78 19.80 1.06
N LEU A 257 6.29 19.33 2.22
CA LEU A 257 6.26 17.90 2.55
C LEU A 257 5.36 17.12 1.60
N LEU A 258 4.17 17.65 1.27
CA LEU A 258 3.25 17.05 0.32
C LEU A 258 3.87 16.96 -1.08
N ASP A 259 4.52 18.03 -1.55
CA ASP A 259 5.19 18.04 -2.85
C ASP A 259 6.31 16.99 -2.94
N ARG A 260 7.13 16.89 -1.89
CA ARG A 260 8.19 15.87 -1.79
C ARG A 260 7.59 14.46 -1.73
N PHE A 261 6.60 14.27 -0.88
CA PHE A 261 5.89 13.00 -0.71
C PHE A 261 5.30 12.51 -2.03
N HIS A 262 4.53 13.35 -2.73
CA HIS A 262 3.96 13.02 -4.03
C HIS A 262 5.03 12.75 -5.10
N GLY A 263 6.14 13.51 -5.07
CA GLY A 263 7.29 13.25 -5.92
C GLY A 263 7.88 11.86 -5.70
N TYR A 264 8.07 11.47 -4.44
CA TYR A 264 8.58 10.15 -4.07
C TYR A 264 7.62 9.03 -4.47
N VAL A 265 6.34 9.14 -4.11
CA VAL A 265 5.31 8.13 -4.46
C VAL A 265 5.22 7.97 -5.97
N GLY A 266 5.16 9.07 -6.73
CA GLY A 266 5.08 9.02 -8.20
C GLY A 266 6.30 8.34 -8.84
N ASP A 267 7.49 8.58 -8.32
CA ASP A 267 8.72 7.95 -8.80
C ASP A 267 8.79 6.46 -8.47
N LEU A 268 8.33 6.07 -7.28
CA LEU A 268 8.28 4.67 -6.87
C LEU A 268 7.19 3.89 -7.63
N LEU A 269 6.02 4.50 -7.86
CA LEU A 269 4.95 3.94 -8.67
C LEU A 269 5.45 3.64 -10.09
N GLU A 270 6.18 4.57 -10.70
CA GLU A 270 6.85 4.37 -11.98
C GLU A 270 7.83 3.19 -11.94
N ALA A 271 8.65 3.11 -10.88
CA ALA A 271 9.67 2.09 -10.77
C ALA A 271 9.08 0.69 -10.49
N SER A 272 7.89 0.65 -9.89
CA SER A 272 7.28 -0.58 -9.35
C SER A 272 7.13 -1.72 -10.39
N PRO A 273 6.70 -1.52 -11.64
CA PRO A 273 6.54 -2.63 -12.59
C PRO A 273 7.89 -3.27 -12.97
N TYR A 274 8.97 -2.51 -12.88
CA TYR A 274 10.33 -2.95 -13.25
C TYR A 274 11.08 -3.56 -12.07
N LEU A 275 10.79 -3.07 -10.84
CA LEU A 275 11.50 -3.48 -9.63
C LEU A 275 10.70 -4.45 -8.76
N CYS A 276 9.43 -4.72 -9.05
CA CYS A 276 8.63 -5.76 -8.38
C CYS A 276 9.27 -7.15 -8.43
N ALA A 277 10.07 -7.41 -9.47
CA ALA A 277 10.85 -8.63 -9.64
C ALA A 277 12.05 -8.75 -8.69
N SER A 278 12.50 -7.61 -8.13
CA SER A 278 13.75 -7.53 -7.40
C SER A 278 13.60 -8.20 -6.05
N GLY A 279 14.33 -9.30 -5.84
CA GLY A 279 14.43 -9.94 -4.53
C GLY A 279 15.34 -9.20 -3.54
N ARG A 280 15.85 -8.02 -3.89
CA ARG A 280 16.93 -7.33 -3.17
C ARG A 280 16.41 -6.34 -2.12
N ALA A 281 15.43 -6.72 -1.31
CA ALA A 281 14.91 -5.88 -0.24
C ALA A 281 16.00 -5.42 0.75
N SER A 282 17.08 -6.21 0.91
CA SER A 282 18.26 -5.83 1.71
C SER A 282 18.97 -4.57 1.23
N ARG A 283 18.82 -4.16 -0.04
CA ARG A 283 19.36 -2.87 -0.55
C ARG A 283 18.58 -1.66 -0.04
N TYR A 284 17.35 -1.88 0.39
CA TYR A 284 16.44 -0.83 0.87
C TYR A 284 16.24 -0.92 2.38
N MET A 285 17.23 -1.48 3.09
CA MET A 285 17.29 -1.43 4.55
C MET A 285 17.72 -0.05 5.04
N PHE A 286 17.22 0.35 6.20
CA PHE A 286 17.62 1.56 6.92
C PHE A 286 17.27 1.45 8.41
N ALA A 287 18.02 2.15 9.25
CA ALA A 287 17.76 2.23 10.69
C ALA A 287 16.65 3.24 11.00
N ILE A 288 15.87 2.99 12.05
CA ILE A 288 14.85 3.91 12.54
C ILE A 288 15.44 4.75 13.68
N PRO A 289 15.60 6.07 13.50
CA PRO A 289 16.21 6.93 14.50
C PRO A 289 15.40 6.94 15.80
N GLY A 290 16.10 7.08 16.93
CA GLY A 290 15.51 7.01 18.26
C GLY A 290 15.20 5.59 18.76
N THR A 291 15.55 4.55 17.99
CA THR A 291 15.27 3.15 18.31
C THR A 291 16.44 2.23 17.90
N ALA A 292 16.41 0.97 18.33
CA ALA A 292 17.28 -0.08 17.78
C ALA A 292 16.73 -0.69 16.47
N CYS A 293 15.50 -0.35 16.10
CA CYS A 293 14.74 -1.00 15.05
C CYS A 293 15.25 -0.66 13.66
N TRP A 294 15.00 -1.58 12.73
CA TRP A 294 15.33 -1.45 11.32
C TRP A 294 14.10 -1.65 10.46
N ALA A 295 14.11 -1.00 9.30
CA ALA A 295 13.11 -1.19 8.27
C ALA A 295 13.73 -1.67 6.97
N ALA A 296 12.94 -2.37 6.16
CA ALA A 296 13.28 -2.72 4.78
C ALA A 296 12.08 -2.48 3.86
N PHE A 297 12.34 -1.96 2.66
CA PHE A 297 11.30 -1.80 1.64
C PHE A 297 11.34 -2.90 0.59
N ARG A 298 10.17 -3.29 0.10
CA ARG A 298 9.99 -4.20 -1.03
C ARG A 298 8.87 -3.73 -1.94
N PHE A 299 9.05 -3.92 -3.24
CA PHE A 299 7.98 -3.81 -4.23
C PHE A 299 7.17 -5.11 -4.25
N ILE A 300 5.84 -5.01 -4.25
CA ILE A 300 4.82 -6.05 -3.99
C ILE A 300 4.34 -6.06 -2.54
N ALA A 301 3.10 -5.60 -2.38
CA ALA A 301 2.29 -5.67 -1.18
C ALA A 301 0.92 -6.27 -1.49
N SER A 302 0.21 -6.72 -0.46
CA SER A 302 -1.15 -7.26 -0.60
C SER A 302 -2.18 -6.18 -0.94
N HIS A 303 -1.94 -4.93 -0.51
CA HIS A 303 -2.84 -3.78 -0.63
C HIS A 303 -2.11 -2.53 -1.16
N GLY A 304 -1.26 -2.71 -2.18
CA GLY A 304 -0.49 -1.59 -2.73
C GLY A 304 0.67 -2.02 -3.60
N PHE A 305 1.49 -1.05 -4.01
CA PHE A 305 2.66 -1.32 -4.87
C PHE A 305 3.93 -1.66 -4.08
N GLY A 306 3.98 -1.30 -2.79
CA GLY A 306 5.15 -1.48 -1.95
C GLY A 306 4.80 -1.67 -0.48
N VAL A 307 5.79 -2.12 0.29
CA VAL A 307 5.64 -2.39 1.72
C VAL A 307 6.95 -2.09 2.44
N PHE A 308 6.83 -1.50 3.63
CA PHE A 308 7.88 -1.40 4.62
C PHE A 308 7.68 -2.45 5.70
N PHE A 309 8.70 -3.24 5.96
CA PHE A 309 8.76 -4.21 7.05
C PHE A 309 9.62 -3.69 8.18
N PHE A 310 9.33 -4.09 9.42
CA PHE A 310 10.06 -3.66 10.61
C PHE A 310 10.53 -4.86 11.46
N SER A 311 11.72 -4.73 12.03
CA SER A 311 12.32 -5.69 12.97
C SER A 311 13.10 -4.94 14.06
N ASP A 312 13.37 -5.63 15.17
CA ASP A 312 13.98 -5.05 16.38
C ASP A 312 15.45 -4.65 16.22
N SER A 313 16.16 -5.19 15.22
CA SER A 313 17.58 -4.92 14.95
C SER A 313 17.97 -5.13 13.48
N GLU A 314 19.20 -4.76 13.09
CA GLU A 314 19.71 -4.99 11.74
C GLU A 314 19.86 -6.49 11.45
N GLU A 315 20.40 -7.23 12.43
CA GLU A 315 20.57 -8.67 12.37
C GLU A 315 19.22 -9.38 12.22
N ASP A 316 18.23 -8.97 13.01
CA ASP A 316 16.87 -9.50 12.90
C ASP A 316 16.27 -9.18 11.53
N MET A 317 16.37 -7.93 11.05
CA MET A 317 15.87 -7.56 9.72
C MET A 317 16.47 -8.43 8.60
N ARG A 318 17.78 -8.72 8.64
CA ARG A 318 18.41 -9.61 7.65
C ARG A 318 17.85 -11.04 7.71
N ARG A 319 17.67 -11.59 8.91
CA ARG A 319 17.07 -12.92 9.11
C ARG A 319 15.60 -12.95 8.70
N ASP A 320 14.85 -11.91 9.03
CA ASP A 320 13.41 -11.83 8.80
C ASP A 320 13.12 -11.66 7.30
N LEU A 321 14.00 -10.98 6.53
CA LEU A 321 13.94 -10.97 5.07
C LEU A 321 14.04 -12.36 4.41
N GLU A 322 14.66 -13.33 5.08
CA GLU A 322 14.80 -14.71 4.61
C GLU A 322 13.65 -15.63 5.03
N THR A 323 12.89 -15.24 6.06
CA THR A 323 11.88 -16.08 6.74
C THR A 323 10.47 -15.45 6.76
N ASN A 324 10.33 -14.18 6.35
CA ASN A 324 9.11 -13.37 6.48
C ASN A 324 8.59 -13.26 7.93
N ALA A 325 9.50 -13.14 8.89
CA ALA A 325 9.22 -13.12 10.33
C ALA A 325 9.21 -11.71 10.95
N PHE A 326 8.70 -10.73 10.23
CA PHE A 326 8.76 -9.32 10.65
C PHE A 326 7.81 -9.01 11.82
N ARG A 327 8.16 -8.01 12.64
CA ARG A 327 7.33 -7.54 13.78
C ARG A 327 6.11 -6.75 13.33
N GLY A 328 6.22 -6.04 12.22
CA GLY A 328 5.13 -5.30 11.63
C GLY A 328 5.43 -4.89 10.20
N ALA A 329 4.39 -4.45 9.49
CA ALA A 329 4.53 -3.93 8.15
C ALA A 329 3.50 -2.85 7.81
N ILE A 330 3.91 -1.88 7.01
CA ILE A 330 3.07 -0.82 6.44
C ILE A 330 3.10 -0.93 4.92
N ASN A 331 1.92 -1.05 4.30
CA ASN A 331 1.73 -1.00 2.86
C ASN A 331 1.78 0.44 2.36
N VAL A 332 2.22 0.60 1.12
CA VAL A 332 2.10 1.84 0.34
C VAL A 332 1.11 1.59 -0.78
N GLY A 333 -0.08 2.17 -0.65
CA GLY A 333 -1.19 2.08 -1.59
C GLY A 333 -0.90 2.77 -2.91
N PHE A 334 -1.66 2.41 -3.96
CA PHE A 334 -1.52 3.05 -5.28
C PHE A 334 -1.98 4.51 -5.31
N ASP A 335 -2.82 4.88 -4.35
CA ASP A 335 -3.27 6.23 -4.04
C ASP A 335 -2.27 7.01 -3.16
N GLY A 336 -1.19 6.35 -2.72
CA GLY A 336 -0.21 6.91 -1.78
C GLY A 336 -0.58 6.71 -0.31
N SER A 337 -1.68 6.03 0.03
CA SER A 337 -2.00 5.75 1.43
C SER A 337 -0.95 4.86 2.11
N PHE A 338 -0.68 5.10 3.39
CA PHE A 338 0.16 4.25 4.23
C PHE A 338 -0.73 3.53 5.24
N SER A 339 -0.87 2.21 5.09
CA SER A 339 -1.80 1.39 5.87
C SER A 339 -1.13 0.17 6.49
N TYR A 340 -1.63 -0.30 7.64
CA TYR A 340 -1.05 -1.47 8.31
C TYR A 340 -1.37 -2.73 7.50
N MET A 341 -0.39 -3.62 7.34
CA MET A 341 -0.53 -4.75 6.40
C MET A 341 -1.76 -5.62 6.64
N MET A 342 -2.04 -5.97 7.90
CA MET A 342 -3.18 -6.81 8.30
C MET A 342 -4.47 -6.00 8.52
N HIS A 343 -4.39 -4.67 8.51
CA HIS A 343 -5.51 -3.79 8.76
C HIS A 343 -5.47 -2.60 7.79
N PRO A 344 -5.69 -2.83 6.48
CA PRO A 344 -5.56 -1.79 5.46
C PRO A 344 -6.51 -0.59 5.67
N TRP A 345 -7.62 -0.78 6.38
CA TRP A 345 -8.55 0.27 6.80
C TRP A 345 -7.95 1.26 7.82
N LEU A 346 -6.94 0.82 8.57
CA LEU A 346 -6.22 1.66 9.50
C LEU A 346 -5.03 2.28 8.75
N THR A 347 -5.06 3.58 8.55
CA THR A 347 -3.95 4.33 7.94
C THR A 347 -3.10 5.00 9.01
N LEU A 348 -1.85 5.34 8.68
CA LEU A 348 -1.02 6.17 9.56
C LEU A 348 -1.75 7.47 9.95
N GLY A 349 -2.48 8.09 8.99
CA GLY A 349 -3.27 9.29 9.26
C GLY A 349 -4.36 9.07 10.30
N ARG A 350 -5.05 7.92 10.27
CA ARG A 350 -6.06 7.56 11.28
C ARG A 350 -5.44 7.24 12.64
N ALA A 351 -4.23 6.66 12.67
CA ALA A 351 -3.56 6.25 13.89
C ALA A 351 -2.83 7.40 14.62
N LEU A 352 -2.21 8.32 13.86
CA LEU A 352 -1.28 9.33 14.39
C LEU A 352 -1.73 10.78 14.15
N GLY A 353 -2.74 11.00 13.29
CA GLY A 353 -3.09 12.32 12.77
C GLY A 353 -2.34 12.66 11.47
N SER A 354 -2.89 13.60 10.69
CA SER A 354 -2.45 13.86 9.31
C SER A 354 -1.02 14.40 9.21
N ASP A 355 -0.61 15.32 10.09
CA ASP A 355 0.72 15.95 10.03
C ASP A 355 1.84 14.97 10.41
N ALA A 356 1.69 14.24 11.52
CA ALA A 356 2.66 13.22 11.93
C ALA A 356 2.77 12.08 10.89
N ALA A 357 1.63 11.65 10.34
CA ALA A 357 1.60 10.63 9.30
C ALA A 357 2.34 11.07 8.02
N LEU A 358 2.11 12.30 7.56
CA LEU A 358 2.80 12.85 6.38
C LEU A 358 4.31 12.92 6.59
N SER A 359 4.75 13.42 7.75
CA SER A 359 6.17 13.51 8.10
C SER A 359 6.85 12.15 8.11
N ILE A 360 6.23 11.15 8.78
CA ILE A 360 6.74 9.77 8.79
C ILE A 360 6.79 9.19 7.39
N ALA A 361 5.70 9.28 6.62
CA ALA A 361 5.60 8.68 5.30
C ALA A 361 6.62 9.30 4.33
N CYS A 362 6.76 10.63 4.33
CA CYS A 362 7.76 11.33 3.52
C CYS A 362 9.19 10.93 3.91
N TRP A 363 9.49 10.89 5.21
CA TRP A 363 10.80 10.49 5.72
C TRP A 363 11.15 9.03 5.34
N MET A 364 10.22 8.09 5.49
CA MET A 364 10.43 6.68 5.14
C MET A 364 10.71 6.51 3.64
N LEU A 365 9.97 7.21 2.78
CA LEU A 365 10.20 7.20 1.34
C LEU A 365 11.56 7.80 0.97
N GLU A 366 11.95 8.88 1.63
CA GLU A 366 13.25 9.52 1.46
C GLU A 366 14.42 8.56 1.74
N GLN A 367 14.28 7.67 2.73
CA GLN A 367 15.33 6.71 3.08
C GLN A 367 15.69 5.77 1.93
N ILE A 368 14.74 5.45 1.05
CA ILE A 368 14.91 4.45 -0.02
C ILE A 368 14.96 5.07 -1.42
N HIS A 369 14.42 6.27 -1.61
CA HIS A 369 14.15 6.86 -2.92
C HIS A 369 15.37 6.88 -3.83
N ALA A 370 16.50 7.42 -3.36
CA ALA A 370 17.71 7.51 -4.17
C ALA A 370 18.22 6.13 -4.64
N ARG A 371 18.14 5.12 -3.76
CA ARG A 371 18.57 3.75 -4.07
C ARG A 371 17.64 3.07 -5.08
N VAL A 372 16.33 3.31 -4.95
CA VAL A 372 15.32 2.84 -5.90
C VAL A 372 15.53 3.47 -7.28
N VAL A 373 15.70 4.80 -7.35
CA VAL A 373 15.94 5.52 -8.60
C VAL A 373 17.21 5.02 -9.28
N ASP A 374 18.29 4.85 -8.53
CA ASP A 374 19.55 4.32 -9.06
C ASP A 374 19.40 2.91 -9.63
N ASP A 375 18.63 2.04 -8.98
CA ASP A 375 18.38 0.69 -9.45
C ASP A 375 17.46 0.65 -10.66
N TYR A 376 16.41 1.49 -10.67
CA TYR A 376 15.53 1.70 -11.82
C TYR A 376 16.32 2.16 -13.07
N LEU A 377 17.21 3.14 -12.92
CA LEU A 377 18.01 3.65 -14.04
C LEU A 377 18.96 2.60 -14.65
N LYS A 378 19.34 1.56 -13.89
CA LYS A 378 20.17 0.45 -14.38
C LYS A 378 19.40 -0.56 -15.22
N VAL A 379 18.08 -0.65 -15.08
CA VAL A 379 17.22 -1.58 -15.84
C VAL A 379 17.39 -1.37 -17.36
N GLY A 380 17.76 -0.16 -17.80
CA GLY A 380 18.00 0.17 -19.22
C GLY A 380 19.43 0.02 -19.75
N VAL A 381 20.43 -0.37 -18.95
CA VAL A 381 21.84 -0.47 -19.41
C VAL A 381 22.19 -1.87 -19.92
N GLY A 382 21.41 -2.88 -19.53
CA GLY A 382 21.49 -4.24 -20.07
C GLY A 382 20.20 -4.58 -20.79
N GLY A 383 20.07 -4.18 -22.06
CA GLY A 383 18.95 -4.65 -22.89
C GLY A 383 18.86 -6.19 -22.82
N PRO A 384 17.65 -6.77 -22.87
CA PRO A 384 17.52 -8.22 -22.89
C PRO A 384 18.24 -8.73 -24.13
N LYS A 385 19.42 -9.33 -23.94
CA LYS A 385 19.90 -10.33 -24.88
C LYS A 385 18.84 -11.42 -24.83
N ALA A 386 18.00 -11.45 -25.84
CA ALA A 386 17.15 -12.59 -26.15
C ALA A 386 18.05 -13.84 -26.03
N ARG A 387 17.88 -14.58 -24.94
CA ARG A 387 18.36 -15.95 -24.85
C ARG A 387 17.44 -16.73 -25.77
N THR A 388 17.88 -16.81 -27.02
CA THR A 388 17.42 -17.81 -27.98
C THR A 388 17.62 -19.18 -27.34
N GLY A 389 16.51 -19.91 -27.19
CA GLY A 389 16.53 -21.31 -26.74
C GLY A 389 15.63 -21.55 -25.52
N GLU A 390 14.31 -21.48 -25.72
CA GLU A 390 13.41 -22.61 -25.47
C GLU A 390 12.04 -22.22 -26.02
N SER A 391 11.70 -22.87 -27.13
CA SER A 391 10.39 -22.84 -27.75
C SER A 391 9.50 -23.78 -26.94
N GLU A 392 8.37 -23.29 -26.44
CA GLU A 392 7.08 -23.97 -26.62
C GLU A 392 5.92 -23.05 -26.22
N LEU A 393 4.86 -23.10 -27.05
CA LEU A 393 3.59 -22.36 -26.99
C LEU A 393 3.55 -21.00 -27.71
N ALA A 394 3.62 -21.08 -29.04
CA ALA A 394 3.11 -20.06 -29.95
C ALA A 394 1.58 -20.00 -29.87
N VAL A 395 1.04 -18.88 -29.39
CA VAL A 395 -0.31 -18.42 -29.75
C VAL A 395 -0.14 -17.42 -30.88
N THR A 396 -0.51 -17.82 -32.08
CA THR A 396 -0.62 -16.96 -33.25
C THR A 396 -1.89 -16.11 -33.16
N SER A 397 -1.77 -14.79 -33.18
CA SER A 397 -2.75 -13.92 -33.82
C SER A 397 -2.20 -12.51 -34.00
N ASP A 398 -2.09 -12.10 -35.27
CA ASP A 398 -2.03 -10.71 -35.71
C ASP A 398 -3.24 -9.92 -35.16
N GLU A 399 -3.03 -9.03 -34.19
CA GLU A 399 -3.96 -7.96 -33.81
C GLU A 399 -3.16 -6.67 -33.53
N PRO A 400 -3.70 -5.46 -33.78
CA PRO A 400 -2.96 -4.21 -33.67
C PRO A 400 -2.68 -3.83 -32.20
N ASP A 401 -1.48 -3.28 -31.95
CA ASP A 401 -0.94 -2.79 -30.67
C ASP A 401 -2.01 -2.19 -29.73
N SER A 402 -2.44 -2.98 -28.74
CA SER A 402 -3.28 -2.52 -27.62
C SER A 402 -2.48 -1.78 -26.54
N ASP A 403 -1.17 -1.58 -26.77
CA ASP A 403 -0.21 -0.92 -25.87
C ASP A 403 -0.38 0.62 -25.80
N GLN A 404 -1.21 1.21 -26.66
CA GLN A 404 -1.27 2.67 -26.86
C GLN A 404 -2.33 3.42 -26.01
N LEU A 405 -3.27 2.73 -25.34
CA LEU A 405 -4.43 3.37 -24.68
C LEU A 405 -4.27 3.61 -23.16
N VAL A 406 -3.51 2.77 -22.45
CA VAL A 406 -3.60 2.64 -20.97
C VAL A 406 -2.77 3.66 -20.19
N ALA A 407 -1.73 4.20 -20.80
CA ALA A 407 -0.92 5.28 -20.23
C ALA A 407 -1.75 6.55 -19.95
N ASN A 408 -2.81 6.83 -20.71
CA ASN A 408 -3.65 7.99 -20.42
C ASN A 408 -4.42 7.87 -19.09
N GLU A 409 -4.65 6.66 -18.58
CA GLU A 409 -5.54 6.39 -17.43
C GLU A 409 -4.84 6.59 -16.07
N ILE A 410 -3.56 6.21 -15.95
CA ILE A 410 -2.75 6.43 -14.72
C ILE A 410 -2.63 7.93 -14.39
N ALA A 411 -2.50 8.78 -15.42
CA ALA A 411 -2.43 10.23 -15.27
C ALA A 411 -3.80 10.90 -15.02
N ILE A 412 -4.89 10.16 -15.21
CA ILE A 412 -6.26 10.58 -14.85
C ILE A 412 -6.56 10.16 -13.40
N TYR A 413 -6.14 8.96 -12.98
CA TYR A 413 -6.26 8.48 -11.60
C TYR A 413 -5.54 9.39 -10.59
N ALA A 414 -4.29 9.80 -10.86
CA ALA A 414 -3.56 10.75 -10.00
C ALA A 414 -4.11 12.20 -10.03
N SER A 415 -5.04 12.52 -10.94
CA SER A 415 -5.83 13.76 -10.85
C SER A 415 -7.14 13.57 -10.09
N TRP A 416 -7.75 12.39 -10.17
CA TRP A 416 -8.97 12.05 -9.42
C TRP A 416 -8.70 11.89 -7.92
N VAL A 417 -7.57 11.28 -7.53
CA VAL A 417 -7.13 11.20 -6.12
C VAL A 417 -6.93 12.61 -5.53
N ARG A 418 -6.47 13.58 -6.34
CA ARG A 418 -6.36 14.99 -5.92
C ARG A 418 -7.71 15.69 -5.76
N GLU A 419 -8.70 15.38 -6.60
CA GLU A 419 -10.06 15.91 -6.48
C GLU A 419 -10.79 15.29 -5.28
N ALA A 420 -10.67 13.97 -5.07
CA ALA A 420 -11.30 13.26 -3.95
C ALA A 420 -10.73 13.69 -2.58
N GLN A 421 -9.41 13.88 -2.47
CA GLN A 421 -8.78 14.36 -1.23
C GLN A 421 -9.13 15.83 -0.92
N ALA A 422 -9.34 16.66 -1.95
CA ALA A 422 -9.80 18.03 -1.76
C ALA A 422 -11.27 18.10 -1.32
N GLU A 423 -12.11 17.12 -1.69
CA GLU A 423 -13.51 17.04 -1.23
C GLU A 423 -13.62 16.57 0.23
N ASP A 424 -12.74 15.67 0.69
CA ASP A 424 -12.67 15.23 2.09
C ASP A 424 -12.14 16.33 3.03
N GLU A 425 -11.21 17.19 2.57
CA GLU A 425 -10.78 18.37 3.33
C GLU A 425 -11.87 19.46 3.39
N LEU A 426 -12.74 19.58 2.38
CA LEU A 426 -13.86 20.54 2.38
C LEU A 426 -14.99 20.16 3.37
N ALA A 427 -15.12 18.89 3.76
CA ALA A 427 -16.08 18.45 4.76
C ALA A 427 -15.64 18.76 6.22
N SER A 428 -14.38 19.20 6.40
CA SER A 428 -13.75 19.36 7.71
C SER A 428 -13.67 20.81 8.23
N ASP A 429 -13.93 21.84 7.42
CA ASP A 429 -13.53 23.21 7.80
C ASP A 429 -14.69 24.21 7.94
N LEU A 430 -15.13 24.38 9.19
CA LEU A 430 -15.73 25.63 9.68
C LEU A 430 -14.61 26.60 10.07
N THR A 431 -14.21 27.41 9.08
CA THR A 431 -13.39 28.64 9.02
C THR A 431 -13.39 29.62 10.23
N PRO A 432 -12.63 30.77 10.24
CA PRO A 432 -11.25 31.09 9.77
C PRO A 432 -10.44 32.11 10.65
N THR A 433 -9.14 32.31 10.34
CA THR A 433 -8.36 33.59 10.11
C THR A 433 -6.93 33.62 10.70
N VAL A 434 -5.86 33.72 9.86
CA VAL A 434 -5.01 34.90 9.46
C VAL A 434 -4.12 35.40 10.63
N ASP A 435 -2.78 35.38 10.58
CA ASP A 435 -1.94 36.30 9.80
C ASP A 435 -0.48 35.84 9.59
N ARG A 436 0.14 36.38 8.54
CA ARG A 436 1.51 36.13 8.06
C ARG A 436 2.57 36.85 8.90
N ASP A 437 3.78 36.30 8.96
CA ASP A 437 4.96 37.03 8.49
C ASP A 437 6.15 36.10 8.19
N SER A 438 6.74 36.33 7.02
CA SER A 438 7.72 35.50 6.34
C SER A 438 9.09 36.14 6.32
N HIS A 439 10.11 35.44 6.82
CA HIS A 439 11.50 35.67 6.46
C HIS A 439 12.19 34.32 6.21
N ILE A 440 12.26 33.94 4.94
CA ILE A 440 12.91 32.71 4.46
C ILE A 440 14.33 33.06 3.99
N ASP A 441 15.31 32.35 4.53
CA ASP A 441 16.72 32.40 4.14
C ASP A 441 16.93 31.56 2.84
N PRO A 442 17.62 32.05 1.78
CA PRO A 442 17.53 31.47 0.42
C PRO A 442 18.33 30.18 0.15
N ALA A 443 18.71 29.40 1.16
CA ALA A 443 19.70 28.33 1.01
C ALA A 443 19.17 26.88 1.11
N ALA A 444 17.89 26.63 1.42
CA ALA A 444 17.44 25.29 1.84
C ALA A 444 16.32 24.61 1.03
N ALA A 445 15.69 25.23 0.02
CA ALA A 445 14.64 24.57 -0.77
C ALA A 445 15.10 24.31 -2.22
N LYS A 446 15.75 23.16 -2.48
CA LYS A 446 15.88 22.66 -3.86
C LYS A 446 14.51 22.17 -4.31
N THR A 447 13.72 23.07 -4.88
CA THR A 447 12.41 22.77 -5.48
C THR A 447 12.56 21.60 -6.46
N ARG A 448 12.04 20.42 -6.10
CA ARG A 448 12.07 19.23 -6.96
C ARG A 448 11.05 19.41 -8.07
N LEU A 449 11.40 19.01 -9.29
CA LEU A 449 10.47 19.09 -10.43
C LEU A 449 9.31 18.11 -10.19
N PRO A 450 8.04 18.46 -10.43
CA PRO A 450 6.97 17.48 -10.38
C PRO A 450 7.09 16.48 -11.54
N GLN A 451 6.36 15.36 -11.46
CA GLN A 451 6.14 14.50 -12.62
C GLN A 451 5.38 15.26 -13.71
N ILE A 452 5.81 15.16 -14.98
CA ILE A 452 5.25 15.97 -16.08
C ILE A 452 4.80 15.07 -17.22
N ARG A 453 3.58 15.28 -17.74
CA ARG A 453 3.13 14.59 -18.97
C ARG A 453 4.19 14.70 -20.07
N ARG A 454 4.60 13.58 -20.64
CA ARG A 454 5.65 13.45 -21.66
C ARG A 454 5.46 14.38 -22.84
N SER A 455 4.23 14.53 -23.31
CA SER A 455 3.90 15.50 -24.37
C SER A 455 4.19 16.94 -23.95
N ARG A 456 3.85 17.31 -22.71
CA ARG A 456 4.18 18.62 -22.12
C ARG A 456 5.67 18.76 -21.87
N PHE A 457 6.32 17.73 -21.34
CA PHE A 457 7.77 17.72 -21.10
C PHE A 457 8.55 17.94 -22.39
N PHE A 458 8.23 17.20 -23.46
CA PHE A 458 8.87 17.38 -24.76
C PHE A 458 8.58 18.74 -25.40
N LYS A 459 7.39 19.32 -25.18
CA LYS A 459 7.11 20.71 -25.58
C LYS A 459 7.99 21.70 -24.84
N LEU A 460 8.16 21.54 -23.53
CA LEU A 460 9.03 22.39 -22.70
C LEU A 460 10.50 22.24 -23.12
N LEU A 461 10.98 21.01 -23.34
CA LEU A 461 12.34 20.78 -23.83
C LEU A 461 12.59 21.47 -25.18
N ARG A 462 11.65 21.40 -26.13
CA ARG A 462 11.77 22.11 -27.41
C ARG A 462 11.83 23.63 -27.23
N ALA A 463 11.12 24.18 -26.23
CA ALA A 463 11.22 25.59 -25.87
C ALA A 463 12.56 25.96 -25.20
N CYS A 464 13.35 24.96 -24.78
CA CYS A 464 14.73 25.10 -24.30
C CYS A 464 15.76 24.70 -25.37
N ASP A 465 15.41 24.80 -26.67
CA ASP A 465 16.27 24.47 -27.82
C ASP A 465 16.76 23.00 -27.86
N VAL A 466 15.98 22.08 -27.28
CA VAL A 466 16.26 20.64 -27.38
C VAL A 466 15.58 20.05 -28.62
N GLU A 467 16.39 19.51 -29.51
CA GLU A 467 15.95 18.69 -30.63
C GLU A 467 15.68 17.26 -30.16
N ILE A 468 14.54 16.70 -30.57
CA ILE A 468 14.11 15.35 -30.18
C ILE A 468 14.09 14.48 -31.44
N VAL A 469 15.08 13.61 -31.56
CA VAL A 469 15.31 12.76 -32.74
C VAL A 469 14.97 11.30 -32.41
N GLN A 470 14.38 10.59 -33.36
CA GLN A 470 14.15 9.15 -33.22
C GLN A 470 15.49 8.39 -33.31
N GLY A 471 15.77 7.56 -32.30
CA GLY A 471 16.94 6.67 -32.24
C GLY A 471 16.70 5.33 -32.92
N LYS A 472 17.48 4.30 -32.55
CA LYS A 472 17.29 2.94 -33.07
C LYS A 472 16.11 2.29 -32.32
N GLY A 473 15.07 1.87 -33.03
CA GLY A 473 13.83 1.34 -32.42
C GLY A 473 12.93 2.47 -31.88
N SER A 474 12.29 2.26 -30.72
CA SER A 474 11.44 3.27 -30.05
C SER A 474 12.21 4.25 -29.14
N GLU A 475 13.54 4.16 -29.09
CA GLU A 475 14.42 5.06 -28.33
C GLU A 475 14.34 6.50 -28.87
N LYS A 476 14.30 7.51 -28.00
CA LYS A 476 14.38 8.94 -28.38
C LYS A 476 15.71 9.54 -27.93
N LYS A 477 16.38 10.25 -28.83
CA LYS A 477 17.60 11.02 -28.54
C LYS A 477 17.22 12.48 -28.35
N LEU A 478 17.64 13.05 -27.23
CA LEU A 478 17.49 14.47 -26.90
C LEU A 478 18.84 15.16 -27.14
N LEU A 479 18.87 16.12 -28.05
CA LEU A 479 20.06 16.82 -28.51
C LEU A 479 19.92 18.31 -28.22
N ARG A 480 20.95 18.92 -27.64
CA ARG A 480 21.02 20.38 -27.43
C ARG A 480 22.43 20.84 -27.77
N GLY A 481 22.57 21.98 -28.44
CA GLY A 481 23.86 22.58 -28.74
C GLY A 481 24.67 22.80 -27.46
N GLY A 482 25.92 22.34 -27.42
CA GLY A 482 26.81 22.50 -26.26
C GLY A 482 26.55 21.56 -25.08
N ALA A 483 25.59 20.62 -25.17
CA ALA A 483 25.32 19.65 -24.11
C ALA A 483 25.53 18.19 -24.58
N HIS A 484 25.67 17.28 -23.64
CA HIS A 484 25.78 15.86 -23.97
C HIS A 484 24.42 15.27 -24.36
N PRO A 485 24.32 14.53 -25.47
CA PRO A 485 23.08 13.85 -25.86
C PRO A 485 22.52 12.99 -24.73
N PHE A 486 21.22 13.11 -24.46
CA PHE A 486 20.51 12.21 -23.56
C PHE A 486 19.74 11.17 -24.38
N ARG A 487 19.83 9.90 -23.97
CA ARG A 487 19.13 8.78 -24.62
C ARG A 487 17.99 8.33 -23.73
N LEU A 488 16.76 8.48 -24.22
CA LEU A 488 15.57 8.00 -23.56
C LEU A 488 15.21 6.63 -24.14
N GLY A 489 15.41 5.58 -23.34
CA GLY A 489 15.20 4.18 -23.72
C GLY A 489 13.79 3.82 -24.19
N SER A 490 13.65 2.69 -24.88
CA SER A 490 12.39 2.17 -25.45
C SER A 490 11.31 1.88 -24.41
N HIS A 491 11.69 1.55 -23.17
CA HIS A 491 10.77 1.29 -22.05
C HIS A 491 10.10 2.55 -21.50
N TYR A 492 10.56 3.75 -21.90
CA TYR A 492 9.85 5.03 -21.69
C TYR A 492 8.94 5.40 -22.90
N GLY A 493 8.89 4.52 -23.91
CA GLY A 493 8.01 4.59 -25.06
C GLY A 493 6.50 4.55 -24.72
N PRO A 494 6.05 3.72 -23.77
CA PRO A 494 4.63 3.65 -23.39
C PRO A 494 4.22 4.70 -22.34
N ASN A 495 5.11 5.17 -21.46
CA ASN A 495 4.67 6.02 -20.34
C ASN A 495 4.21 7.45 -20.77
N PRO A 496 3.06 7.93 -20.24
CA PRO A 496 2.43 9.19 -20.63
C PRO A 496 3.11 10.41 -19.98
N THR A 497 3.93 10.17 -18.96
CA THR A 497 4.54 11.11 -18.03
C THR A 497 6.03 10.80 -17.91
N ILE A 498 6.81 11.82 -17.61
CA ILE A 498 8.23 11.74 -17.31
C ILE A 498 8.33 11.93 -15.79
N PRO A 499 8.87 10.93 -15.07
CA PRO A 499 9.11 11.00 -13.63
C PRO A 499 9.97 12.21 -13.26
N SER A 500 9.82 12.68 -12.02
CA SER A 500 10.48 13.90 -11.55
C SER A 500 12.01 13.81 -11.64
N PHE A 501 12.58 12.68 -11.19
CA PHE A 501 14.01 12.43 -11.24
C PHE A 501 14.54 12.37 -12.67
N LEU A 502 13.79 11.75 -13.59
CA LEU A 502 14.19 11.60 -14.98
C LEU A 502 14.14 12.96 -15.68
N ALA A 503 13.11 13.76 -15.42
CA ALA A 503 13.06 15.15 -15.84
C ALA A 503 14.29 15.91 -15.33
N GLY A 504 14.58 15.86 -14.03
CA GLY A 504 15.74 16.52 -13.42
C GLY A 504 17.08 16.04 -13.95
N GLN A 505 17.21 14.75 -14.30
CA GLN A 505 18.42 14.20 -14.92
C GLN A 505 18.58 14.68 -16.37
N ILE A 506 17.49 14.70 -17.14
CA ILE A 506 17.48 15.21 -18.51
C ILE A 506 17.86 16.69 -18.52
N LEU A 507 17.24 17.52 -17.67
CA LEU A 507 17.56 18.95 -17.60
C LEU A 507 19.03 19.17 -17.24
N ARG A 508 19.53 18.48 -16.21
CA ARG A 508 20.95 18.56 -15.83
C ARG A 508 21.88 18.11 -16.97
N ARG A 509 21.57 17.00 -17.64
CA ARG A 509 22.42 16.46 -18.72
C ARG A 509 22.43 17.35 -19.96
N LEU A 510 21.31 18.00 -20.25
CA LEU A 510 21.15 18.95 -21.34
C LEU A 510 21.55 20.39 -20.94
N ASN A 511 22.14 20.57 -19.75
CA ASN A 511 22.57 21.85 -19.21
C ASN A 511 21.46 22.92 -19.23
N ILE A 512 20.21 22.52 -18.97
CA ILE A 512 19.06 23.43 -18.90
C ILE A 512 19.00 24.02 -17.51
N THR A 513 19.10 25.35 -17.42
CA THR A 513 19.09 26.07 -16.14
C THR A 513 17.67 26.23 -15.59
N HIS A 514 17.57 26.57 -14.30
CA HIS A 514 16.28 26.84 -13.68
C HIS A 514 15.56 28.03 -14.35
N GLU A 515 16.28 29.09 -14.71
CA GLU A 515 15.71 30.26 -15.41
C GLU A 515 15.19 29.89 -16.81
N GLU A 516 15.96 29.11 -17.58
CA GLU A 516 15.55 28.61 -18.90
C GLU A 516 14.28 27.74 -18.79
N TRP A 517 14.24 26.89 -17.78
CA TRP A 517 13.10 26.01 -17.53
C TRP A 517 11.84 26.77 -17.13
N MET A 518 11.96 27.75 -16.23
CA MET A 518 10.83 28.60 -15.83
C MET A 518 10.35 29.48 -16.98
N SER A 519 11.27 30.02 -17.79
CA SER A 519 10.93 30.76 -19.01
C SER A 519 10.15 29.89 -20.02
N ALA A 520 10.55 28.62 -20.19
CA ALA A 520 9.82 27.67 -21.02
C ALA A 520 8.41 27.37 -20.47
N ILE A 521 8.25 27.23 -19.15
CA ILE A 521 6.93 27.02 -18.52
C ILE A 521 6.00 28.20 -18.79
N VAL A 522 6.49 29.44 -18.63
CA VAL A 522 5.73 30.66 -18.88
C VAL A 522 5.38 30.77 -20.37
N SER A 523 6.36 30.55 -21.25
CA SER A 523 6.19 30.63 -22.70
C SER A 523 5.16 29.62 -23.23
N VAL A 524 5.17 28.39 -22.72
CA VAL A 524 4.21 27.34 -23.12
C VAL A 524 2.81 27.60 -22.56
N LYS A 525 2.67 28.30 -21.41
CA LYS A 525 1.38 28.76 -20.90
C LYS A 525 0.79 29.91 -21.74
N ALA A 526 1.63 30.82 -22.22
CA ALA A 526 1.20 31.98 -23.02
C ALA A 526 0.62 31.61 -24.41
N ILE A 527 0.94 30.43 -24.94
CA ILE A 527 0.42 29.95 -26.24
C ILE A 527 -1.05 29.46 -26.16
N LYS A 528 -1.66 29.46 -24.96
CA LYS A 528 -3.06 29.05 -24.72
C LYS A 528 -4.02 30.20 -24.38
N ALA A 529 -3.53 31.44 -24.32
CA ALA A 529 -4.35 32.66 -24.27
C ALA A 529 -4.36 33.30 -25.66
#